data_AF-A0A0N5C3J4-F1
#
_entry.id   AF-A0A0N5C3J4-F1
#
_cell.length_a   1.000
_cell.length_b   1.000
_cell.length_c   1.000
_cell.angle_alpha   90.00
_cell.angle_beta   90.00
_cell.angle_gamma   90.00
#
_symmetry.space_group_name_H-M   'P 1'
#
loop_
_entity.id
_entity.type
_entity.pdbx_description
1 polymer ?
#
loop_
_entity_poly.entity_id
_entity_poly.type
_entity_poly.pdbx_seq_one_letter_code
_entity_poly.pdbx_strand_id
1 'polypeptide(L)'
;MSFRPIYLYEFKLGQAATKTSRKINKAFGQRSTNKRIIQRWFQKFRNGALSLQKQEGFHGINVLVNEKIKRLVEHNPRITVRELTEELNVSVGTVSNYLKSINMKKK
;
A
#
# COMPACT_ATOMS: atom_id res chain seq x y z
N MET A 1 -3.99 -8.17 -14.21
CA MET A 1 -4.23 -9.47 -13.55
C MET A 1 -3.23 -9.66 -12.40
N SER A 2 -3.65 -10.19 -11.25
CA SER A 2 -2.75 -10.45 -10.11
C SER A 2 -2.41 -11.94 -10.03
N PHE A 3 -1.12 -12.27 -10.06
CA PHE A 3 -0.65 -13.66 -9.94
C PHE A 3 -0.43 -14.11 -8.48
N ARG A 4 -0.80 -13.28 -7.49
CA ARG A 4 -0.59 -13.59 -6.06
C ARG A 4 -1.28 -14.89 -5.60
N PRO A 5 -2.52 -15.19 -6.00
CA PRO A 5 -3.14 -16.48 -5.65
C PRO A 5 -2.35 -17.67 -6.20
N ILE A 6 -1.82 -17.55 -7.42
CA ILE A 6 -0.98 -18.58 -8.05
C ILE A 6 0.35 -18.72 -7.30
N TYR A 7 0.95 -17.62 -6.85
CA TYR A 7 2.15 -17.68 -6.01
C TYR A 7 1.88 -18.43 -4.71
N LEU A 8 0.75 -18.17 -4.04
CA LEU A 8 0.40 -18.84 -2.80
C LEU A 8 0.17 -20.34 -3.03
N TYR A 9 -0.56 -20.69 -4.09
CA TYR A 9 -0.80 -22.08 -4.47
C TYR A 9 0.52 -22.83 -4.71
N GLU A 10 1.41 -22.28 -5.55
CA GLU A 10 2.70 -22.91 -5.85
C GLU A 10 3.64 -22.96 -4.64
N PHE A 11 3.56 -21.97 -3.74
CA PHE A 11 4.28 -21.97 -2.47
C PHE A 11 3.81 -23.12 -1.55
N LYS A 12 2.49 -23.32 -1.42
CA LYS A 12 1.92 -24.44 -0.65
C LYS A 12 2.30 -25.81 -1.23
N LEU A 13 2.49 -25.89 -2.54
CA LEU A 13 3.02 -27.08 -3.21
C LEU A 13 4.55 -27.26 -3.07
N GLY A 14 5.24 -26.40 -2.31
CA GLY A 14 6.69 -26.49 -2.10
C GLY A 14 7.52 -26.21 -3.34
N GLN A 15 6.95 -25.58 -4.38
CA GLN A 15 7.67 -25.33 -5.61
C GLN A 15 8.67 -24.18 -5.45
N ALA A 16 9.73 -24.18 -6.26
CA ALA A 16 10.71 -23.09 -6.27
C ALA A 16 10.21 -21.89 -7.09
N ALA A 17 10.51 -20.66 -6.63
CA ALA A 17 10.09 -19.42 -7.30
C ALA A 17 10.52 -19.32 -8.77
N THR A 18 11.68 -19.90 -9.14
CA THR A 18 12.15 -19.96 -10.54
C THR A 18 11.21 -20.81 -11.39
N LYS A 19 10.76 -21.96 -10.88
CA LYS A 19 9.84 -22.87 -11.57
C LYS A 19 8.47 -22.23 -11.72
N THR A 20 7.98 -21.58 -10.67
CA THR A 20 6.72 -20.81 -10.70
C THR A 20 6.78 -19.68 -11.73
N SER A 21 7.88 -18.92 -11.80
CA SER A 21 8.05 -17.86 -12.81
C SER A 21 7.97 -18.39 -14.23
N ARG A 22 8.62 -19.53 -14.51
CA ARG A 22 8.61 -20.16 -15.83
C ARG A 22 7.21 -20.65 -16.21
N LYS A 23 6.50 -21.31 -15.28
CA LYS A 23 5.11 -21.76 -15.50
C LYS A 23 4.18 -20.61 -15.84
N ILE A 24 4.24 -19.51 -15.08
CA ILE A 24 3.39 -18.34 -15.30
C ILE A 24 3.72 -17.67 -16.62
N ASN A 25 5.00 -17.48 -16.95
CA ASN A 25 5.36 -16.87 -18.23
C ASN A 25 5.03 -17.77 -19.42
N LYS A 26 5.00 -19.09 -19.24
CA LYS A 26 4.56 -20.05 -20.27
C LYS A 26 3.03 -19.97 -20.48
N ALA A 27 2.26 -19.91 -19.41
CA ALA A 27 0.80 -19.93 -19.48
C ALA A 27 0.17 -18.58 -19.85
N PHE A 28 0.77 -17.47 -19.38
CA PHE A 28 0.20 -16.12 -19.50
C PHE A 28 1.03 -15.18 -20.38
N GLY A 29 2.06 -15.69 -21.07
CA GLY A 29 2.92 -14.90 -21.95
C GLY A 29 4.25 -14.48 -21.33
N GLN A 30 5.23 -14.22 -22.20
CA GLN A 30 6.58 -13.83 -21.80
C GLN A 30 6.53 -12.54 -20.97
N ARG A 31 7.28 -12.50 -19.85
CA ARG A 31 7.38 -11.35 -18.92
C ARG A 31 6.11 -11.04 -18.11
N SER A 32 5.10 -11.91 -18.10
CA SER A 32 3.92 -11.76 -17.24
C SER A 32 4.25 -11.71 -15.74
N THR A 33 5.34 -12.35 -15.32
CA THR A 33 5.91 -12.18 -13.98
C THR A 33 7.43 -12.21 -13.95
N ASN A 34 7.98 -11.71 -12.85
CA ASN A 34 9.41 -11.71 -12.56
C ASN A 34 9.68 -12.58 -11.32
N LYS A 35 10.69 -13.47 -11.42
CA LYS A 35 11.21 -14.29 -10.31
C LYS A 35 11.42 -13.48 -9.02
N ARG A 36 11.95 -12.25 -9.10
CA ARG A 36 12.19 -11.39 -7.93
C ARG A 36 10.89 -11.07 -7.17
N ILE A 37 9.78 -10.86 -7.89
CA ILE A 37 8.47 -10.59 -7.29
C ILE A 37 7.97 -11.84 -6.55
N ILE A 38 8.11 -13.01 -7.17
CA ILE A 38 7.68 -14.29 -6.58
C ILE A 38 8.49 -14.60 -5.32
N GLN A 39 9.82 -14.40 -5.36
CA GLN A 39 10.68 -14.60 -4.18
C GLN A 39 10.26 -13.72 -3.00
N ARG A 40 9.95 -12.43 -3.25
CA ARG A 40 9.44 -11.54 -2.19
C ARG A 40 8.12 -12.05 -1.61
N TRP A 41 7.20 -12.55 -2.45
CA TRP A 41 5.95 -13.13 -1.97
C TRP A 41 6.16 -14.41 -1.18
N PHE A 42 7.04 -15.31 -1.62
CA PHE A 42 7.38 -16.52 -0.88
C PHE A 42 7.97 -16.20 0.48
N GLN A 43 8.84 -15.18 0.57
CA GLN A 43 9.34 -14.73 1.87
C GLN A 43 8.22 -14.21 2.77
N LYS A 44 7.27 -13.44 2.22
CA LYS A 44 6.09 -12.99 2.97
C LYS A 44 5.25 -14.17 3.47
N PHE A 45 5.03 -15.18 2.64
CA PHE A 45 4.27 -16.37 3.03
C PHE A 45 4.98 -17.19 4.10
N ARG A 46 6.32 -17.30 4.05
CA ARG A 46 7.12 -17.91 5.12
C ARG A 46 6.96 -17.17 6.45
N ASN A 47 6.85 -15.84 6.39
CA ASN A 47 6.66 -14.99 7.57
C ASN A 47 5.19 -14.95 8.04
N GLY A 48 4.31 -15.82 7.55
CA GLY A 48 2.89 -15.88 7.94
C GLY A 48 1.99 -14.81 7.34
N ALA A 49 2.52 -13.92 6.50
CA ALA A 49 1.74 -12.87 5.83
C ALA A 49 1.01 -13.44 4.59
N LEU A 50 -0.09 -14.16 4.84
CA LEU A 50 -0.94 -14.78 3.82
C LEU A 50 -1.95 -13.81 3.17
N SER A 51 -2.02 -12.55 3.64
CA SER A 51 -2.95 -11.57 3.10
C SER A 51 -2.66 -11.31 1.61
N LEU A 52 -3.51 -11.84 0.73
CA LEU A 52 -3.42 -11.67 -0.72
C LEU A 52 -3.83 -10.26 -1.17
N GLN A 53 -4.53 -9.53 -0.30
CA GLN A 53 -4.91 -8.14 -0.50
C GLN A 53 -3.66 -7.26 -0.64
N LYS A 54 -3.74 -6.27 -1.52
CA LYS A 54 -2.80 -5.14 -1.51
C LYS A 54 -2.97 -4.54 -0.12
N GLN A 55 -1.99 -4.70 0.77
CA GLN A 55 -2.01 -4.00 2.04
C GLN A 55 -2.24 -2.53 1.69
N GLU A 56 -3.42 -2.04 2.01
CA GLU A 56 -3.74 -0.61 2.04
C GLU A 56 -2.93 0.08 3.15
N GLY A 57 -1.94 -0.58 3.75
CA GLY A 57 -1.21 -0.13 4.93
C GLY A 57 -0.58 1.26 4.84
N PHE A 58 -0.38 1.81 3.64
CA PHE A 58 -0.05 3.24 3.48
C PHE A 58 -1.27 4.12 3.21
N HIS A 59 -2.27 3.61 2.51
CA HIS A 59 -3.48 4.37 2.23
C HIS A 59 -4.34 4.52 3.48
N GLY A 60 -4.57 3.46 4.25
CA GLY A 60 -5.35 3.48 5.49
C GLY A 60 -4.74 4.37 6.58
N ILE A 61 -3.41 4.34 6.75
CA ILE A 61 -2.72 5.27 7.67
C ILE A 61 -2.91 6.72 7.20
N ASN A 62 -2.72 6.99 5.90
CA ASN A 62 -2.95 8.32 5.36
C ASN A 62 -4.42 8.75 5.45
N VAL A 63 -5.38 7.84 5.29
CA VAL A 63 -6.81 8.14 5.45
C VAL A 63 -7.12 8.55 6.88
N LEU A 64 -6.63 7.81 7.88
CA LEU A 64 -6.83 8.16 9.30
C LEU A 64 -6.17 9.49 9.67
N VAL A 65 -4.94 9.73 9.20
CA VAL A 65 -4.24 11.02 9.38
C VAL A 65 -5.02 12.16 8.72
N ASN A 66 -5.49 11.95 7.50
CA ASN A 66 -6.27 12.93 6.76
C ASN A 66 -7.61 13.24 7.45
N GLU A 67 -8.31 12.23 8.01
CA GLU A 67 -9.52 12.45 8.79
C GLU A 67 -9.26 13.28 10.05
N LYS A 68 -8.13 13.03 10.74
CA LYS A 68 -7.74 13.84 11.90
C LYS A 68 -7.47 15.29 11.51
N ILE A 69 -6.71 15.53 10.43
CA ILE A 69 -6.47 16.90 9.94
C ILE A 69 -7.80 17.56 9.56
N LYS A 70 -8.73 16.83 8.94
CA LYS A 70 -10.08 17.35 8.60
C LYS A 70 -10.81 17.90 9.81
N ARG A 71 -10.89 17.10 10.88
CA ARG A 71 -11.63 17.46 12.10
C ARG A 71 -11.03 18.69 12.78
N LEU A 72 -9.70 18.78 12.84
CA LEU A 72 -9.02 19.93 13.43
C LEU A 72 -9.25 21.22 12.63
N VAL A 73 -9.21 21.14 11.30
CA VAL A 73 -9.51 22.30 10.43
C VAL A 73 -10.98 22.71 10.48
N GLU A 74 -11.91 21.76 10.60
CA GLU A 74 -13.35 22.04 10.77
C GLU A 74 -13.65 22.69 12.11
N HIS A 75 -12.99 22.25 13.20
CA HIS A 75 -13.15 22.82 14.53
C HIS A 75 -12.50 24.20 14.67
N ASN A 76 -11.31 24.40 14.08
CA ASN A 76 -10.62 25.69 14.08
C ASN A 76 -10.08 26.02 12.68
N PRO A 77 -10.82 26.81 11.88
CA PRO A 77 -10.40 27.19 10.53
C PRO A 77 -9.13 28.04 10.47
N ARG A 78 -8.68 28.61 11.60
CA ARG A 78 -7.45 29.42 11.70
C ARG A 78 -6.23 28.61 12.16
N ILE A 79 -6.37 27.29 12.36
CA ILE A 79 -5.25 26.44 12.78
C ILE A 79 -4.12 26.50 11.75
N THR A 80 -2.89 26.63 12.25
CA THR A 80 -1.70 26.72 11.42
C THR A 80 -1.17 25.33 11.06
N VAL A 81 -0.42 25.25 9.96
CA VAL A 81 0.25 23.99 9.56
C VAL A 81 1.19 23.49 10.65
N ARG A 82 1.84 24.40 11.39
CA ARG A 82 2.77 24.06 12.46
C ARG A 82 2.05 23.38 13.64
N GLU A 83 0.93 23.95 14.08
CA GLU A 83 0.10 23.35 15.14
C GLU A 83 -0.40 21.95 14.74
N LEU A 84 -0.83 21.77 13.48
CA LEU A 84 -1.23 20.46 12.96
C LEU A 84 -0.09 19.43 12.96
N THR A 85 1.14 19.86 12.63
CA THR A 85 2.30 18.95 12.65
C THR A 85 2.71 18.56 14.06
N GLU A 86 2.62 19.49 15.01
CA GLU A 86 2.94 19.26 16.42
C GLU A 86 1.89 18.33 17.07
N GLU A 87 0.59 18.53 16.79
CA GLU A 87 -0.50 17.75 17.39
C GLU A 87 -0.60 16.32 16.82
N LEU A 88 -0.35 16.15 15.52
CA LEU A 88 -0.50 14.85 14.84
C LEU A 88 0.82 14.10 14.66
N ASN A 89 1.96 14.71 15.00
CA ASN A 89 3.30 14.19 14.78
C ASN A 89 3.54 13.71 13.33
N VAL A 90 3.12 14.54 12.37
CA VAL A 90 3.20 14.27 10.93
C VAL A 90 4.03 15.33 10.23
N SER A 91 4.62 14.98 9.09
CA SER A 91 5.45 15.93 8.33
C SER A 91 4.63 17.09 7.77
N VAL A 92 5.26 18.27 7.65
CA VAL A 92 4.71 19.46 6.99
C VAL A 92 4.22 19.15 5.57
N GLY A 93 4.93 18.27 4.86
CA GLY A 93 4.57 17.84 3.50
C GLY A 93 3.25 17.06 3.45
N THR A 94 3.01 16.20 4.44
CA THR A 94 1.74 15.45 4.57
C THR A 94 0.56 16.40 4.78
N VAL A 95 0.69 17.34 5.71
CA VAL A 95 -0.35 18.34 6.02
C VAL A 95 -0.63 19.24 4.82
N SER A 96 0.43 19.74 4.17
CA SER A 96 0.30 20.63 3.00
C SER A 96 -0.38 19.94 1.80
N ASN A 97 -0.03 18.69 1.53
CA ASN A 97 -0.68 17.90 0.46
C ASN A 97 -2.16 17.67 0.75
N TYR A 98 -2.50 17.41 2.01
CA TYR A 98 -3.89 17.24 2.42
C TYR A 98 -4.71 18.52 2.27
N LEU A 99 -4.22 19.66 2.78
CA LEU A 99 -4.90 20.94 2.66
C LEU A 99 -5.15 21.34 1.20
N LYS A 100 -4.16 21.10 0.32
CA LYS A 100 -4.34 21.26 -1.14
C LYS A 100 -5.48 20.39 -1.67
N SER A 101 -5.56 19.12 -1.24
CA SER A 101 -6.60 18.20 -1.68
C SER A 101 -8.01 18.58 -1.22
N ILE A 102 -8.16 19.18 -0.03
CA ILE A 102 -9.46 19.71 0.43
C ILE A 102 -9.87 20.92 -0.40
N ASN A 103 -8.94 21.85 -0.64
CA ASN A 103 -9.25 23.08 -1.36
C ASN A 103 -9.66 22.80 -2.82
N MET A 104 -9.10 21.74 -3.44
CA MET A 104 -9.51 21.27 -4.76
C MET A 104 -10.92 20.65 -4.80
N LYS A 105 -11.45 20.16 -3.67
CA LYS A 105 -12.78 19.54 -3.58
C LYS A 105 -13.91 20.55 -3.29
N LYS A 106 -13.57 21.80 -2.94
CA LYS A 106 -14.55 22.86 -2.65
C LYS A 106 -14.93 23.70 -3.89
N LYS A 107 -14.70 23.19 -5.10
CA LYS A 107 -15.00 23.89 -6.36
C LYS A 107 -16.22 23.29 -7.04
#